data_AF-A0A8T5UJV0-F1
#
_entry.id   AF-A0A8T5UJV0-F1
#
_cell.length_a   1.000
_cell.length_b   1.000
_cell.length_c   1.000
_cell.angle_alpha   90.00
_cell.angle_beta   90.00
_cell.angle_gamma   90.00
#
_symmetry.space_group_name_H-M   'P 1'
#
loop_
_entity.id
_entity.type
_entity.pdbx_description
1 polymer ?
#
loop_
_entity_poly.entity_id
_entity_poly.type
_entity_poly.pdbx_seq_one_letter_code
_entity_poly.pdbx_strand_id
1 'polypeptide(L)'
;INPQSKVKESKVKESKEDKDIVPYSEIVDYLNSVLDTNYRSSSAKTKTLIKARWNEGFRLDDFKTVIDKKAAEWMGDKKCEKWLRPYTLFSNKFENYLNQLSDDDSEDEEKMMEKYRKDDLVLTDEEREELALNKPKKNMWETEEE
;
A
#
# COMPACT_ATOMS: atom_id res chain seq x y z
N ILE A 1 -17.47 21.81 -43.96
CA ILE A 1 -18.39 20.95 -43.18
C ILE A 1 -18.01 21.08 -41.72
N ASN A 2 -19.03 21.45 -40.93
CA ASN A 2 -19.21 21.55 -39.49
C ASN A 2 -18.01 21.61 -38.49
N PRO A 3 -18.08 22.51 -37.48
CA PRO A 3 -17.04 22.81 -36.49
C PRO A 3 -17.29 22.15 -35.11
N GLN A 4 -16.50 22.56 -34.11
CA GLN A 4 -16.66 22.42 -32.64
C GLN A 4 -16.04 21.17 -31.98
N SER A 5 -14.84 21.35 -31.40
CA SER A 5 -14.52 20.71 -30.11
C SER A 5 -14.64 21.78 -29.03
N LYS A 6 -15.78 21.78 -28.36
CA LYS A 6 -16.13 22.67 -27.25
C LYS A 6 -15.42 22.13 -26.01
N VAL A 7 -14.38 22.82 -25.55
CA VAL A 7 -13.89 22.72 -24.18
C VAL A 7 -15.02 23.18 -23.27
N LYS A 8 -15.63 22.25 -22.53
CA LYS A 8 -16.57 22.59 -21.46
C LYS A 8 -15.77 22.66 -20.17
N GLU A 9 -15.34 23.88 -19.84
CA GLU A 9 -15.10 24.26 -18.45
C GLU A 9 -16.42 24.14 -17.68
N SER A 10 -16.54 23.11 -16.85
CA SER A 10 -17.58 23.03 -15.82
C SER A 10 -17.02 23.61 -14.53
N LYS A 11 -17.40 24.87 -14.30
CA LYS A 11 -17.32 25.62 -13.05
C LYS A 11 -17.97 24.82 -11.91
N VAL A 12 -17.16 24.31 -10.98
CA VAL A 12 -17.67 23.65 -9.77
C VAL A 12 -17.84 24.72 -8.69
N LYS A 13 -19.10 24.91 -8.28
CA LYS A 13 -19.48 25.67 -7.09
C LYS A 13 -19.24 24.76 -5.90
N GLU A 14 -18.25 25.09 -5.10
CA GLU A 14 -17.97 24.45 -3.81
C GLU A 14 -19.14 24.69 -2.86
N SER A 15 -19.83 23.62 -2.48
CA SER A 15 -20.81 23.60 -1.40
C SER A 15 -20.40 22.51 -0.42
N LYS A 16 -20.51 22.80 0.87
CA LYS A 16 -19.96 22.04 2.02
C LYS A 16 -20.47 20.58 2.20
N GLU A 17 -21.09 19.98 1.17
CA GLU A 17 -21.51 18.57 1.07
C GLU A 17 -20.49 17.68 0.34
N ASP A 18 -19.39 18.24 -0.17
CA ASP A 18 -18.43 17.57 -1.07
C ASP A 18 -17.67 16.36 -0.46
N LYS A 19 -17.74 16.10 0.85
CA LYS A 19 -16.98 15.01 1.49
C LYS A 19 -17.59 13.61 1.32
N ASP A 20 -18.85 13.51 0.90
CA ASP A 20 -19.55 12.24 0.73
C ASP A 20 -19.69 11.78 -0.74
N ILE A 21 -19.22 12.58 -1.70
CA ILE A 21 -19.27 12.20 -3.11
C ILE A 21 -18.09 11.28 -3.42
N VAL A 22 -18.40 10.02 -3.71
CA VAL A 22 -17.39 9.03 -4.10
C VAL A 22 -16.83 9.36 -5.50
N PRO A 23 -15.52 9.59 -5.66
CA PRO A 23 -14.89 9.96 -6.92
C PRO A 23 -14.64 8.73 -7.81
N TYR A 24 -15.71 8.08 -8.27
CA TYR A 24 -15.61 6.84 -9.06
C TYR A 24 -14.77 6.99 -10.34
N SER A 25 -14.91 8.14 -11.03
CA SER A 25 -14.20 8.41 -12.27
C SER A 25 -12.70 8.48 -12.03
N GLU A 26 -12.28 9.27 -11.04
CA GLU A 26 -10.85 9.45 -10.72
C GLU A 26 -10.16 8.15 -10.33
N ILE A 27 -10.81 7.30 -9.52
CA ILE A 27 -10.26 6.00 -9.12
C ILE A 27 -10.08 5.08 -10.35
N VAL A 28 -11.08 5.03 -11.23
CA VAL A 28 -11.05 4.13 -12.39
C VAL A 28 -10.12 4.66 -13.49
N ASP A 29 -10.09 5.98 -13.70
CA ASP A 29 -9.20 6.62 -14.66
C ASP A 29 -7.73 6.45 -14.23
N TYR A 30 -7.44 6.55 -12.93
CA TYR A 30 -6.11 6.25 -12.40
C TYR A 30 -5.72 4.79 -12.68
N LEU A 31 -6.58 3.83 -12.33
CA LEU A 31 -6.36 2.42 -12.61
C LEU A 31 -6.10 2.15 -14.09
N ASN A 32 -6.89 2.78 -14.98
CA ASN A 32 -6.72 2.67 -16.42
C ASN A 32 -5.37 3.23 -16.89
N SER A 33 -4.95 4.38 -16.35
CA SER A 33 -3.69 5.03 -16.71
C SER A 33 -2.47 4.23 -16.28
N VAL A 34 -2.50 3.61 -15.10
CA VAL A 34 -1.38 2.82 -14.57
C VAL A 34 -1.27 1.49 -15.30
N LEU A 35 -2.40 0.82 -15.55
CA LEU A 35 -2.42 -0.55 -16.07
C LEU A 35 -2.55 -0.65 -17.60
N ASP A 36 -2.58 0.49 -18.31
CA ASP A 36 -2.92 0.58 -19.74
C ASP A 36 -4.23 -0.19 -20.07
N THR A 37 -5.28 0.07 -19.29
CA THR A 37 -6.59 -0.58 -19.42
C THR A 37 -7.71 0.41 -19.71
N ASN A 38 -8.91 -0.11 -20.01
CA ASN A 38 -10.08 0.69 -20.42
C ASN A 38 -11.34 0.32 -19.62
N TYR A 39 -11.22 0.14 -18.30
CA TYR A 39 -12.36 -0.10 -17.43
C TYR A 39 -13.28 1.11 -17.38
N ARG A 40 -14.60 0.87 -17.31
CA ARG A 40 -15.59 1.93 -17.28
C ARG A 40 -15.92 2.33 -15.85
N SER A 41 -15.78 3.61 -15.53
CA SER A 41 -16.22 4.19 -14.25
C SER A 41 -17.74 4.09 -14.04
N SER A 42 -18.51 3.91 -15.12
CA SER A 42 -19.96 3.67 -15.08
C SER A 42 -20.38 2.23 -14.73
N SER A 43 -19.44 1.28 -14.68
CA SER A 43 -19.71 -0.13 -14.38
C SER A 43 -20.32 -0.31 -12.98
N ALA A 44 -21.50 -0.92 -12.91
CA ALA A 44 -22.19 -1.17 -11.64
C ALA A 44 -21.34 -1.98 -10.66
N LYS A 45 -20.67 -3.05 -11.15
CA LYS A 45 -19.81 -3.90 -10.31
C LYS A 45 -18.62 -3.14 -9.74
N THR A 46 -17.95 -2.33 -10.56
CA THR A 46 -16.81 -1.52 -10.11
C THR A 46 -17.25 -0.47 -9.09
N LYS A 47 -18.37 0.22 -9.34
CA LYS A 47 -18.94 1.19 -8.39
C LYS A 47 -19.29 0.55 -7.06
N THR A 48 -19.91 -0.63 -7.06
CA THR A 48 -20.26 -1.34 -5.82
C THR A 48 -19.01 -1.64 -4.97
N LEU A 49 -17.93 -2.11 -5.60
CA LEU A 49 -16.68 -2.41 -4.89
C LEU A 49 -16.03 -1.15 -4.33
N ILE A 50 -15.94 -0.08 -5.12
CA ILE A 50 -15.38 1.21 -4.68
C ILE A 50 -16.22 1.77 -3.52
N LYS A 51 -17.55 1.77 -3.65
CA LYS A 51 -18.46 2.28 -2.62
C LYS A 51 -18.34 1.49 -1.32
N ALA A 52 -18.16 0.17 -1.39
CA ALA A 52 -17.96 -0.65 -0.21
C ALA A 52 -16.72 -0.20 0.57
N ARG A 53 -15.58 -0.04 -0.10
CA ARG A 53 -14.33 0.44 0.54
C ARG A 53 -14.46 1.90 1.02
N TRP A 54 -15.15 2.75 0.26
CA TRP A 54 -15.38 4.13 0.67
C TRP A 54 -16.17 4.21 1.99
N ASN A 55 -17.20 3.37 2.14
CA ASN A 55 -18.01 3.27 3.34
C ASN A 55 -17.25 2.68 4.53
N GLU A 56 -16.20 1.89 4.30
CA GLU A 56 -15.29 1.38 5.33
C GLU A 56 -14.32 2.45 5.83
N GLY A 57 -14.24 3.62 5.17
CA GLY A 57 -13.39 4.74 5.58
C GLY A 57 -12.22 5.01 4.63
N PHE A 58 -11.98 4.15 3.64
CA PHE A 58 -10.91 4.35 2.66
C PHE A 58 -11.22 5.52 1.71
N ARG A 59 -10.18 6.23 1.31
CA ARG A 59 -10.26 7.42 0.46
C ARG A 59 -9.38 7.27 -0.77
N LEU A 60 -9.49 8.23 -1.68
CA LEU A 60 -8.87 8.20 -3.00
C LEU A 60 -7.40 7.74 -2.99
N ASP A 61 -6.60 8.25 -2.05
CA ASP A 61 -5.17 7.93 -1.96
C ASP A 61 -4.93 6.47 -1.57
N ASP A 62 -5.80 5.85 -0.77
CA ASP A 62 -5.71 4.42 -0.45
C ASP A 62 -5.93 3.56 -1.70
N PHE A 63 -6.88 3.95 -2.56
CA PHE A 63 -7.11 3.24 -3.83
C PHE A 63 -5.90 3.34 -4.75
N LYS A 64 -5.31 4.54 -4.88
CA LYS A 64 -4.10 4.75 -5.68
C LYS A 64 -2.95 3.91 -5.16
N THR A 65 -2.74 3.92 -3.84
CA THR A 65 -1.69 3.13 -3.18
C THR A 65 -1.83 1.63 -3.45
N VAL A 66 -3.04 1.08 -3.35
CA VAL A 66 -3.29 -0.34 -3.67
C VAL A 66 -3.03 -0.64 -5.14
N ILE A 67 -3.42 0.26 -6.05
CA ILE A 67 -3.15 0.13 -7.48
C ILE A 67 -1.65 0.11 -7.74
N ASP A 68 -0.91 1.05 -7.15
CA ASP A 68 0.54 1.19 -7.37
C ASP A 68 1.29 -0.02 -6.81
N LYS A 69 1.00 -0.43 -5.57
CA LYS A 69 1.62 -1.61 -4.94
C LYS A 69 1.42 -2.87 -5.78
N LYS A 70 0.18 -3.11 -6.24
CA LYS A 70 -0.12 -4.31 -7.02
C LYS A 70 0.34 -4.23 -8.46
N ALA A 71 0.33 -3.05 -9.07
CA ALA A 71 0.96 -2.84 -10.36
C ALA A 71 2.46 -3.16 -10.28
N ALA A 72 3.18 -2.63 -9.28
CA ALA A 72 4.59 -2.92 -9.10
C ALA A 72 4.88 -4.42 -8.90
N GLU A 73 4.06 -5.12 -8.12
CA GLU A 73 4.26 -6.55 -7.82
C GLU A 73 3.86 -7.48 -8.97
N TRP A 74 2.76 -7.20 -9.68
CA TRP A 74 2.14 -8.16 -10.61
C TRP A 74 2.28 -7.78 -12.08
N MET A 75 2.60 -6.54 -12.41
CA MET A 75 2.80 -6.14 -13.80
C MET A 75 4.06 -6.78 -14.36
N GLY A 76 3.96 -7.39 -15.54
CA GLY A 76 5.06 -8.15 -16.15
C GLY A 76 5.16 -9.62 -15.72
N ASP A 77 4.55 -10.04 -14.61
CA ASP A 77 4.40 -11.47 -14.28
C ASP A 77 3.13 -12.05 -14.92
N LYS A 78 3.31 -12.88 -15.95
CA LYS A 78 2.22 -13.55 -16.70
C LYS A 78 1.22 -14.30 -15.82
N LYS A 79 1.62 -14.79 -14.64
CA LYS A 79 0.71 -15.52 -13.74
C LYS A 79 -0.16 -14.56 -12.92
N CYS A 80 0.37 -13.40 -12.59
CA CYS A 80 -0.20 -12.48 -11.61
C CYS A 80 -0.93 -11.30 -12.27
N GLU A 81 -0.48 -10.85 -13.45
CA GLU A 81 -1.03 -9.71 -14.20
C GLU A 81 -2.55 -9.83 -14.47
N LYS A 82 -3.06 -11.05 -14.69
CA LYS A 82 -4.50 -11.31 -14.88
C LYS A 82 -5.39 -10.89 -13.69
N TRP A 83 -4.78 -10.64 -12.53
CA TRP A 83 -5.46 -10.19 -11.31
C TRP A 83 -5.48 -8.67 -11.15
N LEU A 84 -4.83 -7.91 -12.04
CA LEU A 84 -4.85 -6.44 -12.06
C LEU A 84 -6.18 -5.91 -12.62
N ARG A 85 -7.26 -6.12 -11.86
CA ARG A 85 -8.62 -5.71 -12.21
C ARG A 85 -9.41 -5.25 -11.00
N PRO A 86 -10.43 -4.39 -11.16
CA PRO A 86 -11.19 -3.83 -10.03
C PRO A 86 -11.75 -4.88 -9.07
N TYR A 87 -12.23 -6.02 -9.60
CA TYR A 87 -12.77 -7.11 -8.77
C TYR A 87 -11.77 -7.68 -7.77
N THR A 88 -10.50 -7.77 -8.16
CA THR A 88 -9.46 -8.35 -7.30
C THR A 88 -8.84 -7.27 -6.42
N LEU A 89 -8.49 -6.11 -6.99
CA LEU A 89 -7.86 -5.01 -6.27
C LEU A 89 -8.77 -4.44 -5.17
N PHE A 90 -10.08 -4.33 -5.42
CA PHE A 90 -11.04 -3.76 -4.47
C PHE A 90 -11.88 -4.84 -3.76
N SER A 91 -11.35 -6.06 -3.68
CA SER A 91 -11.93 -7.18 -2.93
C SER A 91 -11.83 -6.95 -1.41
N ASN A 92 -12.26 -7.94 -0.62
CA ASN A 92 -12.11 -7.94 0.84
C ASN A 92 -10.66 -7.98 1.33
N LYS A 93 -9.68 -8.12 0.43
CA LYS A 93 -8.25 -8.06 0.74
C LYS A 93 -7.65 -6.65 0.59
N PHE A 94 -8.49 -5.64 0.34
CA PHE A 94 -8.05 -4.26 0.08
C PHE A 94 -7.11 -3.72 1.17
N GLU A 95 -7.50 -3.83 2.44
CA GLU A 95 -6.70 -3.37 3.58
C GLU A 95 -5.35 -4.12 3.67
N ASN A 96 -5.35 -5.42 3.38
CA ASN A 96 -4.13 -6.21 3.36
C ASN A 96 -3.17 -5.72 2.26
N TYR A 97 -3.69 -5.36 1.08
CA TYR A 97 -2.88 -4.81 0.02
C TYR A 97 -2.37 -3.40 0.36
N LEU A 98 -3.22 -2.58 0.99
CA LEU A 98 -2.86 -1.24 1.42
C LEU A 98 -1.70 -1.26 2.43
N ASN A 99 -1.73 -2.19 3.38
CA ASN A 99 -0.74 -2.32 4.44
C ASN A 99 0.41 -3.30 4.10
N GLN A 100 0.48 -3.81 2.87
CA GLN A 100 1.59 -4.67 2.47
C GLN A 100 2.90 -3.87 2.49
N LEU A 101 3.91 -4.39 3.19
CA LEU A 101 5.27 -3.83 3.17
C LEU A 101 5.83 -3.97 1.76
N SER A 102 6.39 -2.89 1.21
CA SER A 102 7.03 -2.96 -0.09
C SER A 102 8.43 -3.56 0.07
N ASP A 103 8.90 -4.32 -0.92
CA ASP A 103 10.26 -4.86 -0.87
C ASP A 103 11.31 -3.74 -0.90
N ASP A 104 10.96 -2.54 -1.40
CA ASP A 104 11.80 -1.34 -1.36
C ASP A 104 12.02 -0.79 0.06
N ASP A 105 11.11 -1.04 1.01
CA ASP A 105 11.28 -0.60 2.40
C ASP A 105 12.43 -1.36 3.10
N SER A 106 12.83 -2.52 2.56
CA SER A 106 13.96 -3.30 3.10
C SER A 106 15.32 -2.66 2.85
N GLU A 107 15.47 -1.86 1.79
CA GLU A 107 16.72 -1.15 1.53
C GLU A 107 16.94 0.00 2.51
N ASP A 108 15.87 0.68 2.93
CA ASP A 108 15.95 1.76 3.91
C ASP A 108 16.13 1.23 5.34
N GLU A 109 15.56 0.06 5.67
CA GLU A 109 15.89 -0.67 6.89
C GLU A 109 17.34 -1.18 6.88
N GLU A 110 17.83 -1.75 5.76
CA GLU A 110 19.22 -2.21 5.66
C GLU A 110 20.20 -1.04 5.70
N LYS A 111 19.91 0.10 5.06
CA LYS A 111 20.71 1.34 5.15
C LYS A 111 20.66 1.95 6.56
N MET A 112 19.51 1.92 7.24
CA MET A 112 19.40 2.33 8.65
C MET A 112 20.22 1.41 9.55
N MET A 113 20.05 0.09 9.42
CA MET A 113 20.80 -0.92 10.17
C MET A 113 22.31 -0.83 9.90
N GLU A 114 22.72 -0.54 8.66
CA GLU A 114 24.12 -0.35 8.27
C GLU A 114 24.71 0.96 8.81
N LYS A 115 23.90 2.02 8.88
CA LYS A 115 24.26 3.28 9.56
C LYS A 115 24.45 3.07 11.06
N TYR A 116 23.52 2.36 11.72
CA TYR A 116 23.66 2.01 13.14
C TYR A 116 24.82 1.03 13.39
N ARG A 117 25.13 0.12 12.45
CA ARG A 117 26.32 -0.74 12.48
C ARG A 117 27.63 0.05 12.40
N LYS A 118 27.63 1.21 11.73
CA LYS A 118 28.81 2.07 11.56
C LYS A 118 28.98 3.11 12.66
N ASP A 119 27.89 3.57 13.28
CA ASP A 119 27.92 4.69 14.22
C ASP A 119 28.00 4.30 15.72
N ASP A 120 27.75 3.05 16.15
CA ASP A 120 28.05 2.62 17.54
C ASP A 120 28.14 1.09 17.74
N LEU A 121 29.10 0.66 18.57
CA LEU A 121 29.42 -0.71 19.04
C LEU A 121 30.40 -1.59 18.22
N VAL A 122 31.62 -1.11 18.00
CA VAL A 122 32.78 -2.03 18.04
C VAL A 122 33.04 -2.32 19.52
N LEU A 123 32.40 -3.35 20.08
CA LEU A 123 32.92 -3.96 21.32
C LEU A 123 34.32 -4.45 20.97
N THR A 124 35.31 -3.96 21.69
CA THR A 124 36.66 -4.48 21.58
C THR A 124 36.67 -5.95 21.97
N ASP A 125 37.63 -6.72 21.46
CA ASP A 125 37.76 -8.15 21.82
C ASP A 125 37.84 -8.35 23.35
N GLU A 126 38.37 -7.35 24.06
CA GLU A 126 38.49 -7.27 25.52
C GLU A 126 37.12 -7.17 26.23
N GLU A 127 36.21 -6.34 25.72
CA GLU A 127 34.87 -6.17 26.30
C GLU A 127 33.95 -7.37 26.02
N ARG A 128 34.20 -8.11 24.93
CA ARG A 128 33.53 -9.38 24.63
C ARG A 128 33.93 -10.50 25.60
N GLU A 129 35.19 -10.52 26.05
CA GLU A 129 35.68 -11.49 27.04
C GLU A 129 35.14 -11.20 28.45
N GLU A 130 35.05 -9.92 28.86
CA GLU A 130 34.50 -9.56 30.17
C GLU A 130 33.01 -9.98 30.33
N LEU A 131 32.21 -9.82 29.28
CA LEU A 131 30.80 -10.25 29.26
C LEU A 131 30.63 -11.78 29.27
N ALA A 132 31.59 -12.53 28.75
CA ALA A 132 31.56 -13.99 28.76
C ALA A 132 31.84 -14.59 30.15
N LEU A 133 32.60 -13.85 30.98
CA LEU A 133 32.98 -14.26 32.34
C LEU A 133 31.98 -13.84 33.42
N ASN A 134 31.22 -12.75 33.22
CA ASN A 134 30.19 -12.31 34.17
C ASN A 134 28.79 -12.84 33.80
N LYS A 135 28.66 -14.15 33.58
CA LYS A 135 27.35 -14.79 33.52
C LYS A 135 26.85 -15.05 34.95
N PRO A 136 25.71 -14.48 35.39
CA PRO A 136 25.08 -14.97 36.61
C PRO A 136 24.69 -16.44 36.40
N LYS A 137 25.21 -17.33 37.24
CA LYS A 137 24.73 -18.71 37.31
C LYS A 137 23.33 -18.68 37.95
N LYS A 138 22.33 -19.27 37.25
CA LYS A 138 20.94 -19.55 37.68
C LYS A 138 19.95 -18.37 37.62
N ASN A 139 18.68 -18.41 37.14
CA ASN A 139 17.75 -19.40 36.55
C ASN A 139 16.62 -18.60 35.85
N MET A 140 16.04 -19.02 34.72
CA MET A 140 14.76 -18.47 34.22
C MET A 140 14.00 -19.47 33.33
N TRP A 141 13.74 -20.66 33.87
CA TRP A 141 12.70 -21.59 33.39
C TRP A 141 12.24 -22.51 34.54
N GLU A 142 12.05 -21.97 35.75
CA GLU A 142 11.39 -22.73 36.82
C GLU A 142 9.87 -22.73 36.60
N THR A 143 9.39 -23.80 35.96
CA THR A 143 8.17 -24.57 36.27
C THR A 143 6.89 -23.81 36.67
N GLU A 144 5.94 -23.73 35.74
CA GLU A 144 4.50 -23.84 36.05
C GLU A 144 4.00 -25.21 35.57
N GLU A 145 4.01 -26.19 36.47
CA GLU A 145 3.03 -27.29 36.48
C GLU A 145 2.64 -27.52 37.94
N GLU A 146 1.36 -27.29 38.25
CA GLU A 146 0.65 -27.80 39.44
C GLU A 146 -0.31 -28.90 39.00
#